data_AF-A0A968A7R2-F1
#
_entry.id   AF-A0A968A7R2-F1
#
_cell.length_a   1.000
_cell.length_b   1.000
_cell.length_c   1.000
_cell.angle_alpha   90.00
_cell.angle_beta   90.00
_cell.angle_gamma   90.00
#
_symmetry.space_group_name_H-M   'P 1'
#
loop_
_entity.id
_entity.type
_entity.pdbx_description
1 polymer ?
#
loop_
_entity_poly.entity_id
_entity_poly.type
_entity_poly.pdbx_seq_one_letter_code
_entity_poly.pdbx_strand_id
1 'polypeptide(L)'
;LLVEYSGENKASLVQLARGLGPNALILEDDFKQQQLWEVRKVGLGLLMYMVGDAKPIPFIEDVAVPVEQLGNFVREFEAVVASFGTRGDFYAHASAGCLHIRPVINLKSASGIEAMRGITAELVKLTLKYQGALSGEHGDGQARAEWLENVYGPEIVSAFAKLKTAADPKGILNPGKIIDPVPMDKNLRFGLDYHTELWEPLQDFSEVDGFAGAIEMCNGAGVCRQETGSMCPTFQASREEMHSTRGRANLLRELISGKHLSFTEAEQGA
;
A
#
# COMPACT_ATOMS: atom_id res chain seq x y z
N LEU A 1 -12.20 16.13 -0.50
CA LEU A 1 -11.24 16.94 0.27
C LEU A 1 -11.76 17.05 1.70
N LEU A 2 -10.94 16.72 2.69
CA LEU A 2 -11.23 16.91 4.11
C LEU A 2 -10.28 18.00 4.63
N VAL A 3 -10.81 19.00 5.33
CA VAL A 3 -10.05 20.12 5.89
C VAL A 3 -10.43 20.26 7.35
N GLU A 4 -9.43 20.36 8.22
CA GLU A 4 -9.61 20.63 9.64
C GLU A 4 -9.19 22.07 9.95
N TYR A 5 -10.00 22.76 10.74
CA TYR A 5 -9.70 24.08 11.27
C TYR A 5 -9.66 23.99 12.79
N SER A 6 -8.58 24.44 13.41
CA SER A 6 -8.39 24.44 14.86
C SER A 6 -8.02 25.83 15.36
N GLY A 7 -8.58 26.24 16.49
CA GLY A 7 -8.37 27.56 17.08
C GLY A 7 -9.43 27.93 18.12
N GLU A 8 -9.21 29.05 18.81
CA GLU A 8 -10.05 29.47 19.95
C GLU A 8 -11.37 30.12 19.52
N ASN A 9 -11.42 30.77 18.36
CA ASN A 9 -12.61 31.51 17.89
C ASN A 9 -13.40 30.70 16.86
N LYS A 10 -14.40 29.96 17.35
CA LYS A 10 -15.27 29.11 16.52
C LYS A 10 -15.92 29.84 15.33
N ALA A 11 -16.42 31.07 15.54
CA ALA A 11 -17.08 31.83 14.48
C ALA A 11 -16.13 32.15 13.31
N SER A 12 -14.87 32.45 13.62
CA SER A 12 -13.84 32.71 12.62
C SER A 12 -13.48 31.43 11.83
N LEU A 13 -13.38 30.29 12.51
CA LEU A 13 -13.12 29.00 11.85
C LEU A 13 -14.25 28.60 10.89
N VAL A 14 -15.52 28.79 11.31
CA VAL A 14 -16.67 28.53 10.44
C VAL A 14 -16.68 29.45 9.21
N GLN A 15 -16.29 30.73 9.37
CA GLN A 15 -16.17 31.64 8.25
C GLN A 15 -15.08 31.20 7.26
N LEU A 16 -13.93 30.74 7.75
CA LEU A 16 -12.87 30.16 6.92
C LEU A 16 -13.36 28.92 6.15
N ALA A 17 -14.04 28.00 6.84
CA ALA A 17 -14.57 26.78 6.23
C ALA A 17 -15.60 27.07 5.13
N ARG A 18 -16.45 28.10 5.30
CA ARG A 18 -17.38 28.56 4.25
C ARG A 18 -16.66 29.10 3.02
N GLY A 19 -15.42 29.57 3.17
CA GLY A 19 -14.56 30.01 2.07
C GLY A 19 -14.18 28.91 1.09
N LEU A 20 -14.32 27.63 1.47
CA LEU A 20 -14.06 26.48 0.58
C LEU A 20 -15.10 26.31 -0.54
N GLY A 21 -16.26 26.96 -0.41
CA GLY A 21 -17.30 26.98 -1.42
C GLY A 21 -18.67 26.48 -0.91
N PRO A 22 -19.73 26.68 -1.71
CA PRO A 22 -21.11 26.46 -1.28
C PRO A 22 -21.46 24.99 -1.01
N ASN A 23 -20.66 24.05 -1.53
CA ASN A 23 -20.87 22.61 -1.35
C ASN A 23 -20.11 22.02 -0.16
N ALA A 24 -19.42 22.86 0.64
CA ALA A 24 -18.69 22.39 1.81
C ALA A 24 -19.67 21.98 2.92
N LEU A 25 -19.62 20.71 3.32
CA LEU A 25 -20.29 20.24 4.54
C LEU A 25 -19.44 20.60 5.75
N ILE A 26 -19.94 21.49 6.60
CA ILE A 26 -19.26 21.92 7.83
C ILE A 26 -19.78 21.09 9.00
N LEU A 27 -18.86 20.41 9.69
CA LEU A 27 -19.16 19.62 10.89
C LEU A 27 -18.56 20.32 12.10
N GLU A 28 -19.40 20.83 12.98
CA GLU A 28 -18.99 21.49 14.23
C GLU A 28 -19.14 20.60 15.47
N ASP A 29 -19.83 19.48 15.33
CA ASP A 29 -20.10 18.52 16.40
C ASP A 29 -18.96 17.51 16.50
N ASP A 30 -18.34 17.40 17.67
CA ASP A 30 -17.17 16.55 17.94
C ASP A 30 -17.43 15.09 17.54
N PHE A 31 -18.63 14.57 17.80
CA PHE A 31 -18.98 13.20 17.45
C PHE A 31 -18.99 13.01 15.93
N LYS A 32 -19.62 13.90 15.16
CA LYS A 32 -19.61 13.86 13.69
C LYS A 32 -18.21 14.08 13.11
N GLN A 33 -17.41 14.97 13.69
CA GLN A 33 -16.02 15.16 13.29
C GLN A 33 -15.22 13.87 13.48
N GLN A 34 -15.38 13.20 14.62
CA GLN A 34 -14.73 11.93 14.88
C GLN A 34 -15.17 10.87 13.87
N GLN A 35 -16.47 10.75 13.58
CA GLN A 35 -16.96 9.80 12.57
C GLN A 35 -16.33 10.03 11.19
N LEU A 36 -16.21 11.30 10.76
CA LEU A 36 -15.58 11.63 9.49
C LEU A 36 -14.08 11.29 9.50
N TRP A 37 -13.39 11.55 10.61
CA TRP A 37 -12.00 11.18 10.81
C TRP A 37 -11.79 9.67 10.76
N GLU A 38 -12.68 8.88 11.38
CA GLU A 38 -12.62 7.42 11.31
C GLU A 38 -12.74 6.92 9.87
N VAL A 39 -13.66 7.48 9.06
CA VAL A 39 -13.75 7.16 7.63
C VAL A 39 -12.43 7.44 6.91
N ARG A 40 -11.80 8.59 7.15
CA ARG A 40 -10.50 8.93 6.54
C ARG A 40 -9.37 7.99 7.00
N LYS A 41 -9.37 7.55 8.26
CA LYS A 41 -8.38 6.62 8.81
C LYS A 41 -8.53 5.22 8.21
N VAL A 42 -9.76 4.73 8.07
CA VAL A 42 -10.02 3.37 7.54
C VAL A 42 -10.09 3.32 6.01
N GLY A 43 -9.99 4.46 5.33
CA GLY A 43 -10.13 4.57 3.87
C GLY A 43 -9.27 3.58 3.09
N LEU A 44 -8.03 3.31 3.52
CA LEU A 44 -7.18 2.30 2.91
C LEU A 44 -7.80 0.90 2.96
N GLY A 45 -8.32 0.49 4.13
CA GLY A 45 -8.98 -0.79 4.30
C GLY A 45 -10.24 -0.92 3.43
N LEU A 46 -11.01 0.18 3.30
CA LEU A 46 -12.20 0.23 2.46
C LEU A 46 -11.87 0.09 0.97
N LEU A 47 -10.83 0.78 0.48
CA LEU A 47 -10.40 0.67 -0.92
C LEU A 47 -10.02 -0.75 -1.29
N MET A 48 -9.34 -1.46 -0.38
CA MET A 48 -8.88 -2.82 -0.62
C MET A 48 -10.00 -3.87 -0.57
N TYR A 49 -11.22 -3.49 -0.17
CA TYR A 49 -12.42 -4.33 -0.25
C TYR A 49 -13.02 -4.33 -1.67
N MET A 50 -12.18 -4.51 -2.69
CA MET A 50 -12.58 -4.64 -4.09
C MET A 50 -12.72 -6.12 -4.45
N VAL A 51 -13.87 -6.54 -5.00
CA VAL A 51 -14.10 -7.92 -5.45
C VAL A 51 -13.41 -8.19 -6.80
N GLY A 52 -12.90 -9.41 -6.98
CA GLY A 52 -12.17 -9.85 -8.18
C GLY A 52 -10.65 -9.75 -8.06
N ASP A 53 -9.95 -10.26 -9.08
CA ASP A 53 -8.48 -10.38 -9.09
C ASP A 53 -7.73 -9.05 -9.21
N ALA A 54 -8.34 -8.06 -9.87
CA ALA A 54 -7.76 -6.72 -9.95
C ALA A 54 -7.97 -6.01 -8.61
N LYS A 55 -6.86 -5.60 -7.97
CA LYS A 55 -6.88 -4.96 -6.66
C LYS A 55 -6.15 -3.61 -6.70
N PRO A 56 -6.51 -2.65 -5.81
CA PRO A 56 -5.77 -1.40 -5.64
C PRO A 56 -4.43 -1.68 -4.94
N ILE A 57 -3.38 -1.99 -5.71
CA ILE A 57 -2.09 -2.46 -5.18
C ILE A 57 -1.28 -1.29 -4.59
N PRO A 58 -0.71 -1.44 -3.37
CA PRO A 58 0.03 -0.39 -2.67
C PRO A 58 1.51 -0.32 -3.08
N PHE A 59 1.80 -0.10 -4.38
CA PHE A 59 3.19 0.05 -4.85
C PHE A 59 3.62 1.51 -5.06
N ILE A 60 2.66 2.45 -5.02
CA ILE A 60 2.91 3.89 -5.03
C ILE A 60 2.47 4.45 -3.68
N GLU A 61 3.44 4.60 -2.82
CA GLU A 61 3.25 5.19 -1.51
C GLU A 61 4.11 6.42 -1.41
N ASP A 62 3.52 7.49 -0.87
CA ASP A 62 4.31 8.55 -0.29
C ASP A 62 5.20 9.31 -1.32
N VAL A 63 4.67 9.50 -2.53
CA VAL A 63 5.30 10.38 -3.52
C VAL A 63 4.95 11.83 -3.18
N ALA A 64 5.96 12.68 -3.08
CA ALA A 64 5.79 14.09 -2.70
C ALA A 64 6.20 15.02 -3.83
N VAL A 65 5.38 16.03 -4.11
CA VAL A 65 5.68 17.12 -5.07
C VAL A 65 5.35 18.47 -4.46
N PRO A 66 5.91 19.59 -4.96
CA PRO A 66 5.51 20.92 -4.49
C PRO A 66 3.98 21.10 -4.58
N VAL A 67 3.37 21.62 -3.51
CA VAL A 67 1.90 21.69 -3.34
C VAL A 67 1.24 22.46 -4.49
N GLU A 68 1.89 23.52 -4.97
CA GLU A 68 1.45 24.33 -6.10
C GLU A 68 1.41 23.57 -7.43
N GLN A 69 2.17 22.47 -7.55
CA GLN A 69 2.18 21.60 -8.72
C GLN A 69 1.28 20.37 -8.58
N LEU A 70 0.73 20.11 -7.39
CA LEU A 70 0.00 18.88 -7.07
C LEU A 70 -1.11 18.58 -8.09
N GLY A 71 -1.89 19.60 -8.47
CA GLY A 71 -2.95 19.43 -9.45
C GLY A 71 -2.46 19.06 -10.86
N ASN A 72 -1.33 19.62 -11.30
CA ASN A 72 -0.74 19.30 -12.61
C ASN A 72 -0.15 17.89 -12.61
N PHE A 73 0.58 17.54 -11.54
CA PHE A 73 1.15 16.22 -11.34
C PHE A 73 0.06 15.14 -11.34
N VAL A 74 -1.02 15.32 -10.57
CA VAL A 74 -2.13 14.34 -10.49
C VAL A 74 -2.75 14.12 -11.87
N ARG A 75 -3.07 15.18 -12.63
CA ARG A 75 -3.67 15.04 -13.97
C ARG A 75 -2.77 14.29 -14.95
N GLU A 76 -1.47 14.60 -14.96
CA GLU A 76 -0.52 13.88 -15.82
C GLU A 76 -0.37 12.42 -15.37
N PHE A 77 -0.34 12.17 -14.06
CA PHE A 77 -0.20 10.82 -13.54
C PHE A 77 -1.46 9.98 -13.77
N GLU A 78 -2.66 10.55 -13.66
CA GLU A 78 -3.90 9.89 -14.05
C GLU A 78 -3.87 9.45 -15.52
N ALA A 79 -3.32 10.28 -16.42
CA ALA A 79 -3.14 9.92 -17.83
C ALA A 79 -2.12 8.79 -18.01
N VAL A 80 -1.03 8.76 -17.22
CA VAL A 80 -0.09 7.63 -17.19
C VAL A 80 -0.82 6.36 -16.78
N VAL A 81 -1.53 6.36 -15.65
CA VAL A 81 -2.25 5.17 -15.16
C VAL A 81 -3.29 4.70 -16.19
N ALA A 82 -4.02 5.61 -16.81
CA ALA A 82 -4.99 5.31 -17.86
C ALA A 82 -4.35 4.70 -19.12
N SER A 83 -3.11 5.08 -19.46
CA SER A 83 -2.38 4.51 -20.61
C SER A 83 -2.06 3.02 -20.45
N PHE A 84 -2.04 2.51 -19.21
CA PHE A 84 -1.91 1.08 -18.89
C PHE A 84 -3.26 0.37 -18.77
N GLY A 85 -4.36 1.02 -19.17
CA GLY A 85 -5.71 0.43 -19.16
C GLY A 85 -6.31 0.27 -17.77
N THR A 86 -5.84 1.04 -16.78
CA THR A 86 -6.35 1.00 -15.40
C THR A 86 -6.65 2.40 -14.86
N ARG A 87 -7.18 2.45 -13.64
CA ARG A 87 -7.42 3.67 -12.85
C ARG A 87 -6.66 3.58 -11.53
N GLY A 88 -6.42 4.73 -10.92
CA GLY A 88 -5.79 4.82 -9.61
C GLY A 88 -6.72 5.49 -8.61
N ASP A 89 -6.81 4.93 -7.40
CA ASP A 89 -7.42 5.62 -6.27
C ASP A 89 -6.37 6.47 -5.56
N PHE A 90 -6.70 7.73 -5.28
CA PHE A 90 -5.79 8.70 -4.67
C PHE A 90 -6.24 9.00 -3.24
N TYR A 91 -5.33 8.85 -2.29
CA TYR A 91 -5.48 9.42 -0.96
C TYR A 91 -4.18 10.14 -0.58
N ALA A 92 -4.29 11.25 0.13
CA ALA A 92 -3.17 12.18 0.22
C ALA A 92 -3.10 12.90 1.56
N HIS A 93 -1.90 13.38 1.85
CA HIS A 93 -1.63 14.52 2.71
C HIS A 93 -1.41 15.73 1.79
N ALA A 94 -2.51 16.20 1.17
CA ALA A 94 -2.45 17.18 0.08
C ALA A 94 -1.75 18.50 0.48
N SER A 95 -1.87 18.94 1.73
CA SER A 95 -1.19 20.12 2.26
C SER A 95 0.33 19.97 2.35
N ALA A 96 0.85 18.74 2.38
CA ALA A 96 2.27 18.42 2.34
C ALA A 96 2.73 18.01 0.93
N GLY A 97 1.83 18.02 -0.06
CA GLY A 97 2.13 17.57 -1.42
C GLY A 97 2.40 16.07 -1.53
N CYS A 98 2.12 15.30 -0.47
CA CYS A 98 2.36 13.86 -0.40
C CYS A 98 1.10 13.08 -0.81
N LEU A 99 1.29 12.16 -1.77
CA LEU A 99 0.26 11.35 -2.41
C LEU A 99 0.53 9.86 -2.17
N HIS A 100 -0.54 9.14 -1.95
CA HIS A 100 -0.57 7.68 -1.98
C HIS A 100 -1.57 7.26 -3.05
N ILE A 101 -1.11 6.41 -3.96
CA ILE A 101 -1.87 6.11 -5.17
C ILE A 101 -1.99 4.60 -5.29
N ARG A 102 -3.17 4.15 -5.67
CA ARG A 102 -3.51 2.73 -5.77
C ARG A 102 -4.02 2.39 -7.16
N PRO A 103 -3.12 2.10 -8.12
CA PRO A 103 -3.54 1.55 -9.40
C PRO A 103 -4.22 0.19 -9.20
N VAL A 104 -5.33 -0.02 -9.92
CA VAL A 104 -6.13 -1.25 -9.83
C VAL A 104 -5.59 -2.27 -10.84
N ILE A 105 -4.76 -3.20 -10.39
CA ILE A 105 -4.07 -4.14 -11.28
C ILE A 105 -4.18 -5.58 -10.78
N ASN A 106 -4.07 -6.54 -11.70
CA ASN A 106 -4.06 -7.97 -11.39
C ASN A 106 -2.62 -8.52 -11.41
N LEU A 107 -2.02 -8.73 -10.23
CA LEU A 107 -0.66 -9.28 -10.11
C LEU A 107 -0.56 -10.79 -10.43
N LYS A 108 -1.69 -11.49 -10.63
CA LYS A 108 -1.72 -12.87 -11.15
C LYS A 108 -1.55 -12.91 -12.67
N SER A 109 -1.49 -11.75 -13.34
CA SER A 109 -1.39 -11.65 -14.80
C SER A 109 -0.09 -10.96 -15.23
N ALA A 110 0.45 -11.36 -16.39
CA ALA A 110 1.67 -10.76 -16.93
C ALA A 110 1.48 -9.27 -17.23
N SER A 111 0.35 -8.91 -17.83
CA SER A 111 0.01 -7.51 -18.13
C SER A 111 -0.11 -6.66 -16.86
N GLY A 112 -0.63 -7.19 -15.76
CA GLY A 112 -0.71 -6.46 -14.50
C GLY A 112 0.65 -6.24 -13.84
N ILE A 113 1.56 -7.22 -13.93
CA ILE A 113 2.95 -7.07 -13.46
C ILE A 113 3.71 -6.05 -14.34
N GLU A 114 3.56 -6.14 -15.66
CA GLU A 114 4.12 -5.17 -16.61
C GLU A 114 3.58 -3.76 -16.35
N ALA A 115 2.28 -3.62 -16.10
CA ALA A 115 1.66 -2.34 -15.74
C ALA A 115 2.22 -1.79 -14.42
N MET A 116 2.40 -2.63 -13.39
CA MET A 116 3.02 -2.21 -12.12
C MET A 116 4.40 -1.56 -12.34
N ARG A 117 5.25 -2.25 -13.11
CA ARG A 117 6.62 -1.79 -13.41
C ARG A 117 6.61 -0.54 -14.30
N GLY A 118 5.80 -0.55 -15.36
CA GLY A 118 5.68 0.57 -16.30
C GLY A 118 5.14 1.84 -15.66
N ILE A 119 4.08 1.74 -14.84
CA ILE A 119 3.52 2.87 -14.09
C ILE A 119 4.58 3.45 -13.15
N THR A 120 5.34 2.60 -12.45
CA THR A 120 6.41 3.08 -11.56
C THR A 120 7.53 3.79 -12.32
N ALA A 121 7.94 3.25 -13.47
CA ALA A 121 8.96 3.89 -14.31
C ALA A 121 8.53 5.29 -14.78
N GLU A 122 7.28 5.45 -15.19
CA GLU A 122 6.73 6.75 -15.58
C GLU A 122 6.54 7.67 -14.37
N LEU A 123 6.15 7.13 -13.20
CA LEU A 123 6.09 7.88 -11.95
C LEU A 123 7.45 8.47 -11.58
N VAL A 124 8.54 7.71 -11.72
CA VAL A 124 9.91 8.17 -11.44
C VAL A 124 10.25 9.38 -12.31
N LYS A 125 10.01 9.29 -13.63
CA LYS A 125 10.25 10.40 -14.57
C LYS A 125 9.40 11.62 -14.21
N LEU A 126 8.12 11.40 -13.91
CA LEU A 126 7.18 12.47 -13.60
C LEU A 126 7.55 13.17 -12.28
N THR A 127 7.91 12.41 -11.26
CA THR A 127 8.37 12.94 -9.97
C THR A 127 9.59 13.84 -10.16
N LEU A 128 10.57 13.41 -10.94
CA LEU A 128 11.76 14.22 -11.25
C LEU A 128 11.43 15.47 -12.07
N LYS A 129 10.54 15.36 -13.07
CA LYS A 129 10.03 16.52 -13.84
C LYS A 129 9.45 17.59 -12.92
N TYR A 130 8.73 17.18 -11.87
CA TYR A 130 8.10 18.06 -10.90
C TYR A 130 8.97 18.39 -9.68
N GLN A 131 10.26 18.01 -9.69
CA GLN A 131 11.21 18.22 -8.58
C GLN A 131 10.70 17.66 -7.25
N GLY A 132 10.02 16.52 -7.32
CA GLY A 132 9.48 15.80 -6.18
C GLY A 132 10.43 14.76 -5.59
N ALA A 133 9.94 14.04 -4.57
CA ALA A 133 10.59 12.90 -3.93
C ALA A 133 9.73 11.64 -4.10
N LEU A 134 10.35 10.50 -4.39
CA LEU A 134 9.65 9.21 -4.52
C LEU A 134 9.21 8.61 -3.17
N SER A 135 9.80 9.08 -2.08
CA SER A 135 9.37 8.80 -0.71
C SER A 135 9.58 10.03 0.15
N GLY A 136 8.52 10.53 0.77
CA GLY A 136 8.55 11.60 1.77
C GLY A 136 8.75 11.11 3.21
N GLU A 137 8.01 10.07 3.63
CA GLU A 137 7.91 9.59 5.03
C GLU A 137 8.15 8.08 5.21
N HIS A 138 7.90 7.23 4.21
CA HIS A 138 7.91 5.76 4.33
C HIS A 138 9.26 5.11 4.05
N GLY A 139 10.22 5.86 3.50
CA GLY A 139 11.50 5.36 3.00
C GLY A 139 11.36 4.53 1.71
N ASP A 140 12.50 4.24 1.09
CA ASP A 140 12.51 3.60 -0.23
C ASP A 140 12.11 2.13 -0.17
N GLY A 141 12.75 1.37 0.74
CA GLY A 141 12.56 -0.06 0.87
C GLY A 141 12.75 -0.81 -0.46
N GLN A 142 12.27 -2.05 -0.53
CA GLN A 142 12.42 -2.85 -1.75
C GLN A 142 11.60 -2.31 -2.93
N ALA A 143 10.46 -1.66 -2.65
CA ALA A 143 9.52 -1.21 -3.69
C ALA A 143 10.10 -0.08 -4.57
N ARG A 144 10.99 0.74 -4.02
CA ARG A 144 11.59 1.90 -4.71
C ARG A 144 13.09 1.77 -4.96
N ALA A 145 13.78 0.86 -4.27
CA ALA A 145 15.23 0.81 -4.30
C ALA A 145 15.85 0.65 -5.69
N GLU A 146 15.18 -0.11 -6.57
CA GLU A 146 15.59 -0.27 -7.99
C GLU A 146 15.73 1.08 -8.73
N TRP A 147 15.00 2.11 -8.30
CA TRP A 147 14.93 3.42 -8.95
C TRP A 147 15.83 4.48 -8.29
N LEU A 148 16.59 4.13 -7.25
CA LEU A 148 17.38 5.12 -6.49
C LEU A 148 18.46 5.79 -7.33
N GLU A 149 19.07 5.07 -8.27
CA GLU A 149 20.06 5.66 -9.16
C GLU A 149 19.42 6.69 -10.10
N ASN A 150 18.17 6.52 -10.51
CA ASN A 150 17.44 7.52 -11.28
C ASN A 150 17.23 8.82 -10.49
N VAL A 151 17.05 8.73 -9.18
CA VAL A 151 16.74 9.87 -8.31
C VAL A 151 17.99 10.56 -7.79
N TYR A 152 18.95 9.79 -7.27
CA TYR A 152 20.13 10.30 -6.57
C TYR A 152 21.40 10.29 -7.44
N GLY A 153 21.37 9.58 -8.56
CA GLY A 153 22.54 9.38 -9.40
C GLY A 153 23.52 8.34 -8.86
N PRO A 154 24.44 7.85 -9.70
CA PRO A 154 25.35 6.77 -9.36
C PRO A 154 26.36 7.14 -8.25
N GLU A 155 26.74 8.41 -8.14
CA GLU A 155 27.70 8.86 -7.12
C GLU A 155 27.12 8.72 -5.70
N ILE A 156 25.89 9.17 -5.49
CA ILE A 156 25.23 9.13 -4.18
C ILE A 156 24.86 7.69 -3.82
N VAL A 157 24.36 6.91 -4.77
CA VAL A 157 24.09 5.48 -4.54
C VAL A 157 25.37 4.71 -4.20
N SER A 158 26.51 5.04 -4.83
CA SER A 158 27.82 4.50 -4.45
C SER A 158 28.22 4.87 -3.02
N ALA A 159 27.91 6.08 -2.57
CA ALA A 159 28.13 6.49 -1.18
C ALA A 159 27.26 5.69 -0.19
N PHE A 160 26.00 5.40 -0.54
CA PHE A 160 25.14 4.51 0.27
C PHE A 160 25.76 3.11 0.40
N ALA A 161 26.27 2.56 -0.71
CA ALA A 161 26.95 1.26 -0.70
C ALA A 161 28.20 1.27 0.20
N LYS A 162 29.05 2.31 0.10
CA LYS A 162 30.24 2.46 0.97
C LYS A 162 29.86 2.51 2.45
N LEU A 163 28.84 3.28 2.80
CA LEU A 163 28.35 3.36 4.18
C LEU A 163 27.82 2.00 4.65
N LYS A 164 27.03 1.33 3.82
CA LYS A 164 26.50 -0.01 4.10
C LYS A 164 27.62 -1.02 4.34
N THR A 165 28.64 -1.06 3.50
CA THR A 165 29.80 -1.95 3.66
C THR A 165 30.61 -1.63 4.91
N ALA A 166 30.78 -0.36 5.26
CA ALA A 166 31.50 0.02 6.47
C ALA A 166 30.74 -0.37 7.75
N ALA A 167 29.42 -0.18 7.77
CA ALA A 167 28.58 -0.48 8.93
C ALA A 167 28.20 -1.97 9.05
N ASP A 168 28.12 -2.69 7.93
CA ASP A 168 27.77 -4.12 7.88
C ASP A 168 28.69 -4.86 6.89
N PRO A 169 29.97 -5.09 7.25
CA PRO A 169 30.94 -5.74 6.37
C PRO A 169 30.60 -7.17 5.98
N LYS A 170 29.72 -7.84 6.75
CA LYS A 170 29.26 -9.21 6.50
C LYS A 170 27.94 -9.27 5.71
N GLY A 171 27.29 -8.13 5.49
CA GLY A 171 26.02 -8.05 4.74
C GLY A 171 24.83 -8.75 5.41
N ILE A 172 24.82 -8.88 6.74
CA ILE A 172 23.77 -9.62 7.46
C ILE A 172 22.52 -8.78 7.74
N LEU A 173 22.64 -7.45 7.72
CA LEU A 173 21.55 -6.54 8.06
C LEU A 173 20.72 -6.21 6.81
N ASN A 174 19.67 -6.99 6.55
CA ASN A 174 18.67 -6.75 5.50
C ASN A 174 19.26 -6.65 4.07
N PRO A 175 19.94 -7.71 3.58
CA PRO A 175 20.58 -7.72 2.27
C PRO A 175 19.58 -7.59 1.11
N GLY A 176 20.03 -7.01 -0.01
CA GLY A 176 19.28 -6.91 -1.26
C GLY A 176 18.06 -5.97 -1.20
N LYS A 177 18.02 -5.04 -0.23
CA LYS A 177 16.94 -4.06 -0.08
C LYS A 177 17.27 -2.72 -0.70
N ILE A 178 18.22 -1.97 -0.14
CA ILE A 178 18.61 -0.65 -0.66
C ILE A 178 19.81 -0.76 -1.60
N ILE A 179 20.80 -1.56 -1.21
CA ILE A 179 21.98 -1.87 -2.01
C ILE A 179 21.76 -3.21 -2.71
N ASP A 180 22.14 -3.27 -3.98
CA ASP A 180 21.90 -4.40 -4.89
C ASP A 180 20.44 -4.87 -4.85
N PRO A 181 19.47 -3.97 -5.12
CA PRO A 181 18.07 -4.27 -4.95
C PRO A 181 17.60 -5.33 -5.95
N VAL A 182 16.73 -6.22 -5.47
CA VAL A 182 15.98 -7.13 -6.34
C VAL A 182 14.96 -6.31 -7.14
N PRO A 183 14.76 -6.58 -8.45
CA PRO A 183 13.76 -5.85 -9.24
C PRO A 183 12.36 -5.91 -8.62
N MET A 184 11.60 -4.81 -8.75
CA MET A 184 10.32 -4.62 -8.06
C MET A 184 9.25 -5.65 -8.46
N ASP A 185 9.39 -6.26 -9.64
CA ASP A 185 8.50 -7.25 -10.22
C ASP A 185 8.91 -8.71 -9.90
N LYS A 186 9.83 -8.91 -8.94
CA LYS A 186 10.24 -10.22 -8.43
C LYS A 186 9.76 -10.43 -6.99
N ASN A 187 9.72 -11.69 -6.55
CA ASN A 187 9.29 -12.10 -5.21
C ASN A 187 7.88 -11.58 -4.85
N LEU A 188 6.99 -11.53 -5.84
CA LEU A 188 5.63 -11.06 -5.65
C LEU A 188 4.82 -12.09 -4.84
N ARG A 189 3.94 -11.59 -3.95
CA ARG A 189 2.97 -12.42 -3.22
C ARG A 189 2.09 -13.21 -4.19
N PHE A 190 1.60 -12.51 -5.21
CA PHE A 190 0.85 -13.04 -6.33
C PHE A 190 1.72 -12.84 -7.57
N GLY A 191 2.01 -13.93 -8.28
CA GLY A 191 2.81 -13.91 -9.50
C GLY A 191 2.22 -14.88 -10.51
N LEU A 192 2.89 -15.06 -11.65
CA LEU A 192 2.39 -15.90 -12.74
C LEU A 192 2.20 -17.36 -12.36
N ASP A 193 2.98 -17.84 -11.39
CA ASP A 193 2.91 -19.22 -10.91
C ASP A 193 1.82 -19.40 -9.82
N TYR A 194 1.14 -18.32 -9.42
CA TYR A 194 0.07 -18.39 -8.43
C TYR A 194 -1.20 -19.00 -9.05
N HIS A 195 -1.60 -20.16 -8.53
CA HIS A 195 -2.84 -20.83 -8.85
C HIS A 195 -3.52 -21.25 -7.55
N THR A 196 -4.82 -21.57 -7.60
CA THR A 196 -5.59 -22.00 -6.43
C THR A 196 -6.21 -23.38 -6.67
N GLU A 197 -6.04 -24.27 -5.71
CA GLU A 197 -6.71 -25.55 -5.60
C GLU A 197 -7.74 -25.44 -4.47
N LEU A 198 -9.02 -25.54 -4.81
CA LEU A 198 -10.13 -25.29 -3.90
C LEU A 198 -10.94 -26.56 -3.67
N TRP A 199 -11.53 -26.64 -2.48
CA TRP A 199 -12.64 -27.55 -2.17
C TRP A 199 -13.96 -26.77 -2.20
N GLU A 200 -15.08 -27.49 -2.24
CA GLU A 200 -16.40 -26.86 -2.06
C GLU A 200 -16.64 -26.58 -0.56
N PRO A 201 -16.65 -25.31 -0.13
CA PRO A 201 -16.98 -24.98 1.24
C PRO A 201 -18.48 -25.16 1.51
N LEU A 202 -18.83 -25.49 2.76
CA LEU A 202 -20.24 -25.51 3.19
C LEU A 202 -20.84 -24.10 3.27
N GLN A 203 -20.00 -23.09 3.53
CA GLN A 203 -20.40 -21.69 3.58
C GLN A 203 -20.38 -21.07 2.17
N ASP A 204 -21.34 -20.18 1.91
CA ASP A 204 -21.40 -19.42 0.67
C ASP A 204 -20.46 -18.21 0.72
N PHE A 205 -19.61 -18.08 -0.31
CA PHE A 205 -18.67 -16.96 -0.50
C PHE A 205 -18.86 -16.27 -1.86
N SER A 206 -20.00 -16.49 -2.52
CA SER A 206 -20.27 -15.96 -3.87
C SER A 206 -20.20 -14.43 -3.94
N GLU A 207 -20.51 -13.70 -2.86
CA GLU A 207 -20.43 -12.23 -2.80
C GLU A 207 -19.01 -11.68 -3.00
N VAL A 208 -17.98 -12.48 -2.75
CA VAL A 208 -16.56 -12.08 -2.81
C VAL A 208 -15.75 -12.97 -3.75
N ASP A 209 -16.38 -13.47 -4.81
CA ASP A 209 -15.74 -14.31 -5.83
C ASP A 209 -15.23 -15.66 -5.29
N GLY A 210 -16.04 -16.26 -4.41
CA GLY A 210 -15.77 -17.58 -3.85
C GLY A 210 -14.75 -17.58 -2.72
N PHE A 211 -14.35 -18.79 -2.31
CA PHE A 211 -13.51 -18.97 -1.12
C PHE A 211 -12.10 -18.39 -1.27
N ALA A 212 -11.49 -18.53 -2.47
CA ALA A 212 -10.21 -17.87 -2.77
C ALA A 212 -10.32 -16.35 -2.68
N GLY A 213 -11.34 -15.76 -3.31
CA GLY A 213 -11.57 -14.32 -3.27
C GLY A 213 -11.75 -13.80 -1.84
N ALA A 214 -12.48 -14.54 -0.99
CA ALA A 214 -12.61 -14.23 0.44
C ALA A 214 -11.26 -14.19 1.20
N ILE A 215 -10.38 -15.18 0.95
CA ILE A 215 -9.03 -15.25 1.55
C ILE A 215 -8.17 -14.07 1.08
N GLU A 216 -8.29 -13.71 -0.19
CA GLU A 216 -7.51 -12.66 -0.85
C GLU A 216 -7.96 -11.23 -0.52
N MET A 217 -9.10 -11.05 0.16
CA MET A 217 -9.48 -9.74 0.73
C MET A 217 -8.48 -9.24 1.78
N CYS A 218 -7.66 -10.12 2.34
CA CYS A 218 -6.58 -9.72 3.24
C CYS A 218 -5.44 -9.03 2.48
N ASN A 219 -5.34 -7.71 2.65
CA ASN A 219 -4.25 -6.91 2.09
C ASN A 219 -2.89 -7.08 2.80
N GLY A 220 -2.87 -7.55 4.05
CA GLY A 220 -1.66 -7.76 4.85
C GLY A 220 -1.22 -6.59 5.74
N ALA A 221 -2.01 -5.51 5.84
CA ALA A 221 -1.67 -4.28 6.59
C ALA A 221 -1.49 -4.49 8.11
N GLY A 222 -1.93 -5.62 8.66
CA GLY A 222 -1.71 -5.96 10.07
C GLY A 222 -2.59 -5.19 11.07
N VAL A 223 -3.61 -4.45 10.60
CA VAL A 223 -4.60 -3.75 11.45
C VAL A 223 -5.27 -4.71 12.45
N CYS A 224 -5.41 -5.99 12.08
CA CYS A 224 -5.92 -7.03 12.96
C CYS A 224 -5.01 -7.38 14.16
N ARG A 225 -3.83 -6.78 14.28
CA ARG A 225 -2.91 -6.94 15.43
C ARG A 225 -3.20 -5.95 16.57
N GLN A 226 -4.34 -5.28 16.53
CA GLN A 226 -4.78 -4.40 17.60
C GLN A 226 -4.94 -5.15 18.94
N GLU A 227 -4.64 -4.46 20.03
CA GLU A 227 -4.74 -5.02 21.39
C GLU A 227 -6.14 -4.88 22.00
N THR A 228 -6.97 -4.04 21.39
CA THR A 228 -8.29 -3.67 21.86
C THR A 228 -9.32 -3.85 20.74
N GLY A 229 -10.61 -3.73 21.08
CA GLY A 229 -11.71 -3.96 20.13
C GLY A 229 -12.13 -5.42 20.02
N SER A 230 -13.12 -5.69 19.18
CA SER A 230 -13.77 -7.01 19.07
C SER A 230 -13.13 -7.97 18.07
N MET A 231 -12.27 -7.47 17.18
CA MET A 231 -11.67 -8.29 16.13
C MET A 231 -10.45 -9.05 16.66
N CYS A 232 -10.45 -10.39 16.48
CA CYS A 232 -9.40 -11.35 16.87
C CYS A 232 -9.10 -11.49 18.38
N PRO A 233 -10.07 -11.91 19.22
CA PRO A 233 -9.82 -12.15 20.65
C PRO A 233 -8.68 -13.15 20.93
N THR A 234 -8.49 -14.12 20.03
CA THR A 234 -7.43 -15.14 20.13
C THR A 234 -6.04 -14.56 19.91
N PHE A 235 -5.86 -13.61 18.97
CA PHE A 235 -4.61 -12.85 18.86
C PHE A 235 -4.39 -11.97 20.09
N GLN A 236 -5.41 -11.28 20.57
CA GLN A 236 -5.28 -10.43 21.76
C GLN A 236 -4.84 -11.21 22.99
N ALA A 237 -5.33 -12.44 23.16
CA ALA A 237 -4.93 -13.33 24.25
C ALA A 237 -3.52 -13.92 24.07
N SER A 238 -3.18 -14.40 22.86
CA SER A 238 -1.92 -15.14 22.63
C SER A 238 -0.74 -14.27 22.20
N ARG A 239 -1.02 -13.16 21.51
CA ARG A 239 -0.06 -12.30 20.78
C ARG A 239 0.69 -13.01 19.66
N GLU A 240 0.23 -14.20 19.25
CA GLU A 240 0.84 -14.99 18.18
C GLU A 240 0.23 -14.66 16.82
N GLU A 241 1.07 -14.38 15.81
CA GLU A 241 0.64 -13.94 14.48
C GLU A 241 -0.36 -14.90 13.82
N MET A 242 -0.18 -16.22 13.99
CA MET A 242 -1.07 -17.25 13.46
C MET A 242 -2.52 -17.13 13.94
N HIS A 243 -2.74 -16.50 15.10
CA HIS A 243 -4.07 -16.26 15.67
C HIS A 243 -4.71 -14.95 15.19
N SER A 244 -4.01 -14.14 14.40
CA SER A 244 -4.57 -12.93 13.77
C SER A 244 -5.35 -13.27 12.48
N THR A 245 -6.26 -12.39 12.05
CA THR A 245 -6.94 -12.53 10.73
C THR A 245 -5.92 -12.62 9.59
N ARG A 246 -4.87 -11.81 9.62
CA ARG A 246 -3.79 -11.84 8.62
C ARG A 246 -3.05 -13.17 8.62
N GLY A 247 -2.69 -13.69 9.79
CA GLY A 247 -2.04 -14.99 9.92
C GLY A 247 -2.87 -16.12 9.33
N ARG A 248 -4.17 -16.15 9.64
CA ARG A 248 -5.11 -17.15 9.09
C ARG A 248 -5.30 -17.00 7.58
N ALA A 249 -5.43 -15.78 7.08
CA ALA A 249 -5.54 -15.53 5.64
C ALA A 249 -4.27 -15.96 4.89
N ASN A 250 -3.08 -15.71 5.46
CA ASN A 250 -1.83 -16.18 4.88
C ASN A 250 -1.75 -17.71 4.90
N LEU A 251 -2.08 -18.37 6.01
CA LEU A 251 -2.08 -19.84 6.11
C LEU A 251 -3.03 -20.46 5.08
N LEU A 252 -4.27 -19.96 4.99
CA LEU A 252 -5.24 -20.42 4.01
C LEU A 252 -4.76 -20.16 2.58
N ARG A 253 -4.11 -19.03 2.32
CA ARG A 253 -3.54 -18.71 1.00
C ARG A 253 -2.46 -19.71 0.60
N GLU A 254 -1.54 -20.05 1.52
CA GLU A 254 -0.51 -21.06 1.25
C GLU A 254 -1.16 -22.43 0.98
N LEU A 255 -2.12 -22.85 1.81
CA LEU A 255 -2.88 -24.10 1.65
C LEU A 255 -3.55 -24.21 0.27
N ILE A 256 -4.29 -23.17 -0.15
CA ILE A 256 -4.97 -23.21 -1.46
C ILE A 256 -4.01 -23.03 -2.62
N SER A 257 -2.82 -22.44 -2.42
CA SER A 257 -1.91 -22.15 -3.53
C SER A 257 -1.00 -23.32 -3.94
N GLY A 258 -1.13 -24.47 -3.27
CA GLY A 258 -0.27 -25.63 -3.51
C GLY A 258 1.20 -25.44 -3.12
N LYS A 259 1.58 -24.26 -2.59
CA LYS A 259 2.91 -23.97 -2.05
C LYS A 259 3.10 -24.72 -0.74
N HIS A 260 3.57 -25.96 -0.85
CA HIS A 260 4.19 -26.76 0.21
C HIS A 260 3.48 -26.76 1.57
N LEU A 261 2.43 -27.58 1.68
CA LEU A 261 2.17 -28.29 2.94
C LEU A 261 2.62 -29.75 2.81
N SER A 262 3.90 -29.96 2.45
CA SER A 262 4.55 -31.20 2.86
C SER A 262 4.84 -31.08 4.34
N PHE A 263 3.95 -31.60 5.18
CA PHE A 263 4.12 -31.68 6.64
C PHE A 263 5.36 -32.50 7.07
N THR A 264 6.17 -32.98 6.14
CA THR A 264 7.30 -33.89 6.36
C THR A 264 8.61 -33.21 6.77
N GLU A 265 8.73 -31.88 6.70
CA GLU A 265 10.00 -31.19 7.03
C GLU A 265 9.97 -30.37 8.33
N ALA A 266 8.81 -30.22 8.98
CA ALA A 266 8.71 -29.52 10.26
C ALA A 266 9.24 -30.33 11.47
N GLU A 267 9.59 -31.61 11.28
CA GLU A 267 10.14 -32.48 12.34
C GLU A 267 11.62 -32.84 12.15
N GLN A 268 12.33 -32.29 11.16
CA GLN A 268 13.76 -32.54 10.98
C GLN A 268 14.60 -31.27 11.06
N GLY A 269 14.77 -30.79 12.29
CA GLY A 269 16.12 -30.52 12.80
C GLY A 269 16.56 -29.06 12.94
N ALA A 270 16.77 -28.71 14.21
CA ALA A 270 17.87 -27.92 14.79
C ALA A 270 17.98 -26.42 14.47
#